data_AF-A0A925TKX1-F1
#
_entry.id   AF-A0A925TKX1-F1
#
_cell.length_a   1.000
_cell.length_b   1.000
_cell.length_c   1.000
_cell.angle_alpha   90.00
_cell.angle_beta   90.00
_cell.angle_gamma   90.00
#
_symmetry.space_group_name_H-M   'P 1'
#
loop_
_entity.id
_entity.type
_entity.pdbx_description
1 polymer ?
#
loop_
_entity_poly.entity_id
_entity_poly.type
_entity_poly.pdbx_seq_one_letter_code
_entity_poly.pdbx_strand_id
1 'polypeptide(L)'
;RAVEGRALPADGDFRKSSGLSVVSSGKGCTFSDPFDAEVVAFAEKASWAFPEIPLMGIDVVRRVPDGKLFVLELNASGYCFHLTSETGRKIQATTYLELPEQYGGYAYIADLYQRAYALRVQGSR
;
A
#
# COMPACT_ATOMS: atom_id res chain seq x y z
N ARG A 1 25.52 -20.71 21.16
CA ARG A 1 26.51 -20.56 20.06
C ARG A 1 25.69 -20.27 18.79
N ALA A 2 25.66 -19.03 18.32
CA ALA A 2 24.97 -18.67 17.09
C ALA A 2 25.88 -18.95 15.89
N VAL A 3 25.33 -19.49 14.82
CA VAL A 3 25.99 -19.68 13.52
C VAL A 3 25.24 -18.78 12.53
N GLU A 4 25.97 -17.88 11.87
CA GLU A 4 25.46 -17.02 10.79
C GLU A 4 25.52 -17.71 9.42
N GLY A 5 24.60 -17.29 8.53
CA GLY A 5 24.64 -17.49 7.07
C GLY A 5 23.59 -18.49 6.57
N ARG A 6 22.73 -18.20 5.59
CA ARG A 6 22.86 -17.36 4.38
C ARG A 6 21.45 -16.96 3.89
N ALA A 7 21.28 -15.76 3.34
CA ALA A 7 20.02 -15.36 2.70
C ALA A 7 20.04 -15.55 1.16
N LEU A 8 18.81 -15.69 0.61
CA LEU A 8 18.34 -15.51 -0.77
C LEU A 8 18.37 -16.77 -1.69
N PRO A 9 17.29 -17.05 -2.46
CA PRO A 9 16.45 -16.09 -3.18
C PRO A 9 14.99 -16.01 -2.71
N ALA A 10 14.39 -14.83 -2.89
CA ALA A 10 12.95 -14.65 -2.82
C ALA A 10 12.36 -14.83 -4.22
N ASP A 11 12.19 -16.08 -4.63
CA ASP A 11 11.30 -16.44 -5.74
C ASP A 11 9.87 -16.25 -5.22
N GLY A 12 9.38 -15.01 -5.33
CA GLY A 12 8.19 -14.45 -4.69
C GLY A 12 6.84 -15.08 -5.05
N ASP A 13 6.70 -16.38 -4.82
CA ASP A 13 5.41 -17.08 -4.79
C ASP A 13 5.01 -17.31 -3.33
N PHE A 14 4.33 -16.30 -2.75
CA PHE A 14 3.76 -16.35 -1.40
C PHE A 14 2.81 -17.55 -1.16
N ARG A 15 2.44 -18.27 -2.21
CA ARG A 15 1.65 -19.50 -2.15
C ARG A 15 2.41 -20.70 -1.60
N LYS A 16 3.74 -20.64 -1.52
CA LYS A 16 4.60 -21.76 -1.09
C LYS A 16 5.08 -21.67 0.36
N SER A 17 4.84 -20.54 1.04
CA SER A 17 5.15 -20.38 2.47
C SER A 17 4.00 -20.92 3.33
N SER A 18 4.32 -21.68 4.38
CA SER A 18 3.35 -22.03 5.42
C SER A 18 2.88 -20.77 6.14
N GLY A 19 1.60 -20.43 6.03
CA GLY A 19 0.99 -19.25 6.65
C GLY A 19 -0.35 -18.88 6.01
N LEU A 20 -1.13 -18.05 6.68
CA LEU A 20 -2.31 -17.41 6.08
C LEU A 20 -1.83 -16.23 5.23
N SER A 21 -2.03 -16.34 3.92
CA SER A 21 -1.79 -15.23 2.98
C SER A 21 -2.90 -14.20 3.16
N VAL A 22 -2.56 -13.02 3.67
CA VAL A 22 -3.47 -11.87 3.75
C VAL A 22 -3.15 -10.99 2.55
N VAL A 23 -3.94 -11.15 1.49
CA VAL A 23 -3.82 -10.35 0.26
C VAL A 23 -5.18 -9.74 -0.01
N SER A 24 -5.25 -8.41 -0.01
CA SER A 24 -6.50 -7.65 -0.22
C SER A 24 -7.12 -7.90 -1.60
N SER A 25 -6.33 -8.36 -2.56
CA SER A 25 -6.74 -8.76 -3.91
C SER A 25 -6.82 -10.28 -4.14
N GLY A 26 -6.87 -11.07 -3.06
CA GLY A 26 -6.96 -12.52 -3.13
C GLY A 26 -8.27 -13.02 -3.77
N LYS A 27 -8.25 -14.27 -4.24
CA LYS A 27 -9.45 -14.91 -4.81
C LYS A 27 -10.55 -15.02 -3.75
N GLY A 28 -11.74 -14.50 -4.06
CA GLY A 28 -12.90 -14.52 -3.15
C GLY A 28 -13.05 -13.28 -2.27
N CYS A 29 -12.13 -12.32 -2.36
CA CYS A 29 -12.32 -10.99 -1.76
C CYS A 29 -13.44 -10.23 -2.48
N THR A 30 -14.19 -9.45 -1.71
CA THR A 30 -15.12 -8.45 -2.23
C THR A 30 -14.46 -7.08 -2.15
N PHE A 31 -14.70 -6.25 -3.16
CA PHE A 31 -14.24 -4.88 -3.19
C PHE A 31 -15.47 -3.97 -3.13
N SER A 32 -15.39 -2.92 -2.31
CA SER A 32 -16.42 -1.91 -2.18
C SER A 32 -15.76 -0.55 -1.95
N ASP A 33 -16.39 0.53 -2.43
CA ASP A 33 -15.89 1.89 -2.25
C ASP A 33 -16.68 2.71 -1.21
N PRO A 34 -16.74 2.33 0.08
CA PRO A 34 -17.08 3.29 1.11
C PRO A 34 -15.80 4.03 1.49
N PHE A 35 -15.75 5.33 1.20
CA PHE A 35 -14.84 6.22 1.92
C PHE A 35 -15.01 5.99 3.43
N ASP A 36 -13.97 5.46 4.09
CA ASP A 36 -13.93 5.25 5.53
C ASP A 36 -12.95 6.25 6.16
N ALA A 37 -13.51 7.34 6.71
CA ALA A 37 -12.74 8.43 7.27
C ALA A 37 -11.81 7.98 8.43
N GLU A 38 -12.19 6.95 9.17
CA GLU A 38 -11.39 6.45 10.29
C GLU A 38 -10.13 5.73 9.77
N VAL A 39 -10.29 4.93 8.71
CA VAL A 39 -9.16 4.26 8.04
C VAL A 39 -8.21 5.29 7.44
N VAL A 40 -8.73 6.32 6.78
CA VAL A 40 -7.92 7.40 6.19
C VAL A 40 -7.13 8.14 7.28
N ALA A 41 -7.79 8.61 8.34
CA ALA A 41 -7.12 9.32 9.44
C ALA A 41 -6.07 8.44 10.16
N PHE A 42 -6.34 7.14 10.30
CA PHE A 42 -5.39 6.20 10.87
C PHE A 42 -4.16 6.00 9.97
N ALA A 43 -4.36 5.87 8.66
CA ALA A 43 -3.27 5.76 7.69
C ALA A 43 -2.41 7.04 7.63
N GLU A 44 -3.03 8.22 7.65
CA GLU A 44 -2.30 9.50 7.76
C GLU A 44 -1.42 9.52 9.01
N LYS A 45 -1.99 9.20 10.18
CA LYS A 45 -1.20 9.14 11.43
C LYS A 45 -0.02 8.15 11.33
N ALA A 46 -0.23 7.00 10.68
CA ALA A 46 0.84 6.03 10.47
C ALA A 46 1.94 6.57 9.54
N SER A 47 1.59 7.34 8.50
CA SER A 47 2.58 7.92 7.59
C SER A 47 3.47 8.95 8.29
N TRP A 48 2.94 9.72 9.23
CA TRP A 48 3.71 10.68 10.05
C TRP A 48 4.80 10.03 10.91
N ALA A 49 4.73 8.73 11.18
CA ALA A 49 5.81 8.03 11.88
C ALA A 49 7.06 7.83 11.00
N PHE A 50 6.96 8.04 9.68
CA PHE A 50 8.04 7.87 8.70
C PHE A 50 8.20 9.12 7.82
N PRO A 51 8.50 10.29 8.41
CA PRO A 51 8.45 11.58 7.71
C PRO A 51 9.47 11.71 6.56
N GLU A 52 10.52 10.90 6.55
CA GLU A 52 11.57 10.91 5.53
C GLU A 52 11.35 9.86 4.43
N ILE A 53 10.38 8.96 4.60
CA ILE A 53 10.09 7.90 3.63
C ILE A 53 8.80 8.27 2.90
N PRO A 54 8.83 8.46 1.58
CA PRO A 54 7.63 8.75 0.80
C PRO A 54 6.79 7.48 0.68
N LEU A 55 6.00 7.20 1.72
CA LEU A 55 5.04 6.11 1.72
C LEU A 55 3.94 6.44 0.71
N MET A 56 3.76 5.56 -0.27
CA MET A 56 2.70 5.70 -1.27
C MET A 56 1.42 5.03 -0.79
N GLY A 57 1.51 3.91 -0.07
CA GLY A 57 0.35 3.17 0.42
C GLY A 57 0.55 2.52 1.77
N ILE A 58 -0.55 2.29 2.47
CA ILE A 58 -0.57 1.70 3.80
C ILE A 58 -1.71 0.69 3.85
N ASP A 59 -1.38 -0.56 4.16
CA ASP A 59 -2.35 -1.62 4.28
C ASP A 59 -2.88 -1.62 5.71
N VAL A 60 -4.19 -1.33 5.84
CA VAL A 60 -4.88 -1.26 7.12
C VAL A 60 -5.85 -2.43 7.24
N VAL A 61 -5.87 -3.07 8.40
CA VAL A 61 -6.89 -4.06 8.75
C VAL A 61 -7.70 -3.62 9.95
N ARG A 62 -8.99 -3.91 9.89
CA ARG A 62 -9.95 -3.69 10.97
C ARG A 62 -10.29 -5.03 11.61
N ARG A 63 -10.01 -5.17 12.91
CA ARG A 63 -10.35 -6.35 13.68
C ARG A 63 -11.86 -6.42 13.90
N VAL A 64 -12.50 -7.54 13.56
CA VAL A 64 -13.97 -7.69 13.58
C VAL A 64 -14.59 -7.55 14.98
N PRO A 65 -14.07 -8.19 16.06
CA PRO A 65 -14.70 -8.11 17.37
C PRO A 65 -14.87 -6.72 17.97
N ASP A 66 -13.93 -5.80 17.72
CA ASP A 66 -13.87 -4.50 18.41
C ASP A 66 -13.59 -3.31 17.48
N GLY A 67 -13.52 -3.53 16.17
CA GLY A 67 -13.30 -2.49 15.18
C GLY A 67 -11.90 -1.89 15.19
N LYS A 68 -10.96 -2.41 15.99
CA LYS A 68 -9.63 -1.83 16.15
C LYS A 68 -8.82 -1.90 14.85
N LEU A 69 -8.20 -0.78 14.48
CA LEU A 69 -7.35 -0.65 13.30
C LEU A 69 -5.89 -1.02 13.59
N PHE A 70 -5.26 -1.68 12.63
CA PHE A 70 -3.85 -2.07 12.65
C PHE A 70 -3.23 -1.82 11.27
N VAL A 71 -1.97 -1.38 11.27
CA VAL A 71 -1.15 -1.34 10.04
C VAL A 71 -0.52 -2.71 9.85
N LEU A 72 -0.64 -3.28 8.64
CA LEU A 72 0.04 -4.51 8.26
C LEU A 72 1.27 -4.27 7.39
N GLU A 73 1.18 -3.34 6.44
CA GLU A 73 2.26 -3.05 5.49
C GLU A 73 2.38 -1.56 5.21
N LEU A 74 3.62 -1.10 5.02
CA LEU A 74 3.98 0.26 4.62
C LEU A 74 4.67 0.17 3.26
N ASN A 75 4.01 0.68 2.23
CA ASN A 75 4.44 0.54 0.85
C ASN A 75 5.10 1.84 0.38
N ALA A 76 6.43 1.89 0.47
CA ALA A 76 7.25 2.97 -0.09
C ALA A 76 7.46 2.84 -1.61
N SER A 77 7.16 1.68 -2.18
CA SER A 77 7.33 1.39 -3.61
C SER A 77 5.99 1.19 -4.32
N GLY A 78 5.95 1.50 -5.62
CA GLY A 78 4.70 1.53 -6.38
C GLY A 78 4.19 0.16 -6.82
N TYR A 79 4.89 -0.93 -6.49
CA TYR A 79 4.51 -2.27 -6.96
C TYR A 79 3.12 -2.71 -6.46
N CYS A 80 2.72 -2.23 -5.28
CA CYS A 80 1.42 -2.52 -4.68
C CYS A 80 0.32 -1.55 -5.16
N PHE A 81 0.67 -0.53 -5.94
CA PHE A 81 -0.28 0.43 -6.50
C PHE A 81 -0.90 -0.10 -7.77
N HIS A 82 -2.19 -0.40 -7.71
CA HIS A 82 -2.97 -0.90 -8.83
C HIS A 82 -3.71 0.20 -9.60
N LEU A 83 -3.25 1.46 -9.52
CA LEU A 83 -3.88 2.55 -10.26
C LEU A 83 -3.81 2.32 -11.79
N THR A 84 -2.66 1.84 -12.27
CA THR A 84 -2.40 1.63 -13.71
C THR A 84 -1.92 0.21 -14.05
N SER A 85 -1.86 -0.70 -13.07
CA SER A 85 -1.41 -2.08 -13.29
C SER A 85 -2.46 -2.91 -14.06
N GLU A 86 -2.04 -4.03 -14.66
CA GLU A 86 -2.98 -4.96 -15.28
C GLU A 86 -3.97 -5.54 -14.26
N THR A 87 -3.49 -5.88 -13.07
CA THR A 87 -4.33 -6.31 -11.94
C THR A 87 -5.36 -5.24 -11.57
N GLY A 88 -4.92 -3.98 -11.52
CA GLY A 88 -5.78 -2.83 -11.28
C GLY A 88 -6.87 -2.65 -12.31
N ARG A 89 -6.52 -2.74 -13.60
CA ARG A 89 -7.52 -2.70 -14.68
C ARG A 89 -8.54 -3.83 -14.56
N LYS A 90 -8.11 -5.03 -14.15
CA LYS A 90 -9.02 -6.16 -13.92
C LYS A 90 -9.96 -5.93 -12.72
N ILE A 91 -9.45 -5.34 -11.64
CA ILE A 91 -10.26 -4.94 -10.48
C ILE A 91 -11.31 -3.91 -10.92
N GLN A 92 -10.89 -2.84 -11.60
CA GLN A 92 -11.80 -1.79 -12.09
C GLN A 92 -12.85 -2.36 -13.05
N ALA A 93 -12.48 -3.26 -13.97
CA ALA A 93 -13.41 -3.87 -14.92
C ALA A 93 -14.45 -4.83 -14.28
N THR A 94 -14.20 -5.31 -13.06
CA THR A 94 -15.05 -6.29 -12.36
C THR A 94 -15.73 -5.71 -11.12
N THR A 95 -15.48 -4.43 -10.84
CA THR A 95 -16.01 -3.70 -9.69
C THR A 95 -16.49 -2.32 -10.16
N TYR A 96 -17.01 -1.49 -9.24
CA TYR A 96 -17.35 -0.10 -9.53
C TYR A 96 -16.28 0.87 -8.98
N LEU A 97 -15.08 0.36 -8.69
CA LEU A 97 -13.97 1.16 -8.19
C LEU A 97 -13.30 1.90 -9.34
N GLU A 98 -13.15 3.21 -9.18
CA GLU A 98 -12.28 4.03 -10.01
C GLU A 98 -10.98 4.27 -9.25
N LEU A 99 -10.10 3.24 -9.24
CA LEU A 99 -8.86 3.26 -8.45
C LEU A 99 -8.02 4.55 -8.63
N PRO A 100 -7.89 5.13 -9.83
CA PRO A 100 -7.11 6.35 -10.00
C PRO A 100 -7.73 7.62 -9.39
N GLU A 101 -9.05 7.65 -9.27
CA GLU A 101 -9.81 8.73 -8.66
C GLU A 101 -9.99 8.52 -7.15
N GLN A 102 -9.79 7.28 -6.67
CA GLN A 102 -9.91 6.95 -5.26
C GLN A 102 -9.00 7.86 -4.42
N TYR A 103 -9.64 8.66 -3.57
CA TYR A 103 -9.01 9.65 -2.71
C TYR A 103 -8.09 10.65 -3.44
N GLY A 104 -8.35 10.92 -4.72
CA GLY A 104 -7.53 11.81 -5.55
C GLY A 104 -6.14 11.24 -5.87
N GLY A 105 -6.03 9.91 -6.03
CA GLY A 105 -4.77 9.19 -6.21
C GLY A 105 -3.81 9.81 -7.25
N TYR A 106 -4.30 10.23 -8.41
CA TYR A 106 -3.46 10.92 -9.40
C TYR A 106 -2.96 12.30 -8.94
N ALA A 107 -3.80 13.08 -8.28
CA ALA A 107 -3.39 14.38 -7.73
C ALA A 107 -2.33 14.21 -6.65
N TYR A 108 -2.48 13.20 -5.79
CA TYR A 108 -1.51 12.89 -4.74
C TYR A 108 -0.16 12.45 -5.32
N ILE A 109 -0.15 11.56 -6.32
CA ILE A 109 1.08 11.13 -6.98
C ILE A 109 1.78 12.33 -7.65
N ALA A 110 1.03 13.18 -8.34
CA ALA A 110 1.58 14.37 -8.99
C ALA A 110 2.27 15.29 -7.97
N ASP A 111 1.63 15.56 -6.83
CA ASP A 111 2.20 16.36 -5.73
C ASP A 111 3.46 15.68 -5.14
N LEU A 112 3.42 14.37 -4.89
CA LEU A 112 4.56 13.63 -4.36
C LEU A 112 5.80 13.73 -5.28
N TYR A 113 5.60 13.59 -6.60
CA TYR A 113 6.67 13.77 -7.59
C TYR A 113 7.25 15.18 -7.57
N GLN A 114 6.41 16.22 -7.44
CA GLN A 114 6.85 17.61 -7.35
C GLN A 114 7.71 17.85 -6.09
N ARG A 115 7.29 17.32 -4.94
CA ARG A 115 8.05 17.42 -3.68
C ARG A 115 9.40 16.70 -3.76
N ALA A 116 9.41 15.47 -4.26
CA ALA A 116 10.64 14.70 -4.45
C ALA A 116 11.61 15.40 -5.42
N TYR A 117 11.10 15.99 -6.50
CA TYR A 117 11.89 16.79 -7.43
C TYR A 117 12.49 18.03 -6.75
N ALA A 118 11.70 18.79 -5.99
CA ALA A 118 12.17 19.97 -5.26
C ALA A 118 13.32 19.64 -4.28
N LEU A 119 13.18 18.55 -3.52
CA LEU A 119 14.22 18.07 -2.59
C LEU A 119 15.52 17.70 -3.33
N ARG A 120 15.42 17.04 -4.48
CA ARG A 120 16.59 16.68 -5.30
C ARG A 120 17.33 17.90 -5.85
N VAL A 121 16.59 18.92 -6.30
CA VAL A 121 17.16 20.18 -6.81
C VAL A 121 17.82 21.00 -5.70
N GLN A 122 17.24 21.00 -4.49
CA GLN A 122 17.79 21.73 -3.35
C GLN A 122 19.00 21.05 -2.71
N GLY A 123 19.06 19.70 -2.68
CA GLY A 123 20.20 18.94 -2.16
C GLY A 123 21.41 18.83 -3.10
N SER A 124 21.33 19.39 -4.32
CA SER A 124 22.42 19.41 -5.32
C SER A 124 23.15 20.76 -5.40
N ARG A 125 23.04 21.61 -4.36
CA ARG A 125 23.76 22.89 -4.25
C ARG A 125 24.84 22.84 -3.19
#